data_AF-A0A235BTH8-F1
#
_entry.id   AF-A0A235BTH8-F1
#
_cell.length_a   1.000
_cell.length_b   1.000
_cell.length_c   1.000
_cell.angle_alpha   90.00
_cell.angle_beta   90.00
_cell.angle_gamma   90.00
#
_symmetry.space_group_name_H-M   'P 1'
#
loop_
_entity.id
_entity.type
_entity.pdbx_description
1 polymer ?
#
loop_
_entity_poly.entity_id
_entity_poly.type
_entity_poly.pdbx_seq_one_letter_code
_entity_poly.pdbx_strand_id
1 'polypeptide(L)'
;MKTWTKWLIVALAVSVAVNIAALGVFVYHHAVRRQMGPMWHGMKPEKKSEVRSVRLRFKPRMDSLRHEMKMVRRELLWLLREPEPDPKEVDLRLDAAARIQKEMNRVAFESARMIGAKLPPEQRARMLRRFERQFGPPSPGRPRRRNRRQIPKKP
;
A
#
# COMPACT_ATOMS: atom_id res chain seq x y z
N MET A 1 -34.88 2.39 36.09
CA MET A 1 -33.39 2.32 36.20
C MET A 1 -32.69 1.44 35.13
N LYS A 2 -33.37 0.75 34.19
CA LYS A 2 -32.74 -0.16 33.21
C LYS A 2 -32.23 0.49 31.90
N THR A 3 -32.58 1.74 31.60
CA THR A 3 -32.22 2.41 30.34
C THR A 3 -30.80 2.96 30.34
N TRP A 4 -30.34 3.51 31.47
CA TRP A 4 -29.00 4.06 31.65
C TRP A 4 -27.87 3.04 31.46
N THR A 5 -28.09 1.80 31.92
CA THR A 5 -27.11 0.71 31.79
C THR A 5 -26.87 0.35 30.32
N LYS A 6 -27.91 0.38 29.48
CA LYS A 6 -27.79 0.09 28.04
C LYS A 6 -26.94 1.15 27.32
N TRP A 7 -27.17 2.42 27.62
CA TRP A 7 -26.41 3.53 27.03
C TRP A 7 -24.94 3.54 27.47
N LEU A 8 -24.66 3.19 28.74
CA LEU A 8 -23.30 3.02 29.24
C LEU A 8 -22.54 1.91 28.49
N ILE A 9 -23.20 0.77 28.25
CA ILE A 9 -22.61 -0.34 27.49
C ILE A 9 -22.29 0.08 26.05
N VAL A 10 -23.21 0.80 25.40
CA VAL A 10 -23.00 1.32 24.04
C VAL A 10 -21.82 2.31 24.01
N ALA A 11 -21.77 3.26 24.94
CA ALA A 11 -20.67 4.23 25.03
C ALA A 11 -19.32 3.55 25.26
N LEU A 12 -19.28 2.53 26.12
CA LEU A 12 -18.08 1.74 26.37
C LEU A 12 -17.63 0.99 25.10
N ALA A 13 -18.56 0.33 24.41
CA ALA A 13 -18.26 -0.40 23.17
C ALA A 13 -17.69 0.52 22.08
N VAL A 14 -18.27 1.72 21.92
CA VAL A 14 -17.77 2.73 20.97
C VAL A 14 -16.36 3.19 21.35
N SER A 15 -16.11 3.49 22.63
CA SER A 15 -14.79 3.90 23.11
C SER A 15 -13.72 2.84 22.85
N VAL A 16 -14.03 1.57 23.13
CA VAL A 16 -13.13 0.44 22.86
C VAL A 16 -12.86 0.30 21.35
N ALA A 17 -13.89 0.39 20.51
CA ALA A 17 -13.74 0.30 19.07
C ALA A 17 -12.83 1.41 18.51
N VAL A 18 -12.99 2.66 18.98
CA VAL A 18 -12.13 3.79 18.58
C VAL A 18 -10.68 3.56 18.98
N ASN A 19 -10.44 3.08 20.21
CA ASN A 19 -9.08 2.79 20.67
C ASN A 19 -8.43 1.66 19.86
N ILE A 20 -9.17 0.58 19.57
CA ILE A 20 -8.66 -0.52 18.72
C ILE A 20 -8.35 -0.02 17.31
N ALA A 21 -9.20 0.84 16.73
CA ALA A 21 -8.96 1.44 15.43
C ALA A 21 -7.70 2.32 15.45
N ALA A 22 -7.53 3.17 16.46
CA ALA A 22 -6.35 4.02 16.61
C ALA A 22 -5.06 3.20 16.76
N LEU A 23 -5.08 2.15 17.59
CA LEU A 23 -3.96 1.22 17.74
C LEU A 23 -3.66 0.46 16.45
N GLY A 24 -4.71 0.01 15.75
CA GLY A 24 -4.60 -0.66 14.46
C GLY A 24 -3.94 0.23 13.41
N VAL A 25 -4.36 1.50 13.31
CA VAL A 25 -3.75 2.50 12.42
C VAL A 25 -2.31 2.78 12.82
N PHE A 26 -2.01 2.96 14.10
CA PHE A 26 -0.66 3.20 14.59
C PHE A 26 0.29 2.02 14.27
N VAL A 27 -0.14 0.79 14.59
CA VAL A 27 0.64 -0.43 14.33
C VAL A 27 0.81 -0.65 12.83
N TYR A 28 -0.25 -0.49 12.03
CA TYR A 28 -0.17 -0.60 10.57
C TYR A 28 0.82 0.42 10.01
N HIS A 29 0.70 1.68 10.43
CA HIS A 29 1.56 2.75 9.95
C HIS A 29 3.02 2.54 10.37
N HIS A 30 3.28 2.11 11.60
CA HIS A 30 4.63 1.84 12.11
C HIS A 30 5.27 0.59 11.49
N ALA A 31 4.51 -0.50 11.34
CA ALA A 31 4.98 -1.75 10.75
C ALA A 31 5.24 -1.62 9.24
N VAL A 32 4.36 -0.91 8.52
CA VAL A 32 4.51 -0.67 7.07
C VAL A 32 5.62 0.33 6.79
N ARG A 33 5.77 1.42 7.58
CA ARG A 33 6.87 2.38 7.38
C ARG A 33 8.25 1.82 7.71
N ARG A 34 8.38 0.87 8.65
CA ARG A 34 9.68 0.26 8.99
C ARG A 34 10.29 -0.64 7.90
N GLN A 35 9.49 -1.18 6.97
CA GLN A 35 10.05 -1.91 5.82
C GLN A 35 10.68 -0.97 4.77
N MET A 36 10.33 0.31 4.83
CA MET A 36 10.90 1.36 3.98
C MET A 36 11.95 2.19 4.72
N GLY A 37 12.98 1.55 5.29
CA GLY A 37 14.18 2.24 5.79
C GLY A 37 14.66 3.34 4.81
N PRO A 38 15.12 4.50 5.32
CA PRO A 38 15.22 5.72 4.52
C PRO A 38 16.17 5.51 3.35
N MET A 39 15.61 5.56 2.13
CA MET A 39 16.37 5.54 0.87
C MET A 39 17.38 6.72 0.76
N TRP A 40 17.32 7.64 1.71
CA TRP A 40 17.91 8.97 1.70
C TRP A 40 19.11 9.12 2.64
N HIS A 41 19.54 8.05 3.29
CA HIS A 41 20.68 8.08 4.21
C HIS A 41 21.95 8.48 3.44
N GLY A 42 22.62 9.55 3.89
CA GLY A 42 23.80 10.11 3.22
C GLY A 42 23.54 10.91 1.94
N MET A 43 22.27 11.23 1.61
CA MET A 43 21.97 12.09 0.46
C MET A 43 22.03 13.58 0.85
N LYS A 44 22.71 14.40 0.04
CA LYS A 44 22.72 15.87 0.18
C LYS A 44 21.30 16.45 0.04
N PRO A 45 20.96 17.54 0.75
CA PRO A 45 19.64 18.16 0.69
C PRO A 45 19.16 18.52 -0.73
N GLU A 46 20.05 19.02 -1.58
CA GLU A 46 19.77 19.36 -2.99
C GLU A 46 19.30 18.13 -3.79
N LYS A 47 19.97 16.99 -3.64
CA LYS A 47 19.56 15.75 -4.32
C LYS A 47 18.23 15.23 -3.78
N LYS A 48 17.92 15.45 -2.50
CA LYS A 48 16.60 15.12 -1.95
C LYS A 48 15.51 15.98 -2.59
N SER A 49 15.76 17.27 -2.82
CA SER A 49 14.78 18.17 -3.45
C SER A 49 14.56 17.80 -4.93
N GLU A 50 15.62 17.46 -5.67
CA GLU A 50 15.53 16.97 -7.05
C GLU A 50 14.69 15.68 -7.15
N VAL A 51 14.94 14.70 -6.29
CA VAL A 51 14.15 13.46 -6.31
C VAL A 51 12.71 13.72 -5.86
N ARG A 52 12.49 14.67 -4.93
CA ARG A 52 11.15 15.08 -4.51
C ARG A 52 10.38 15.74 -5.65
N SER A 53 11.01 16.60 -6.45
CA SER A 53 10.35 17.25 -7.59
C SER A 53 9.94 16.23 -8.66
N VAL A 54 10.79 15.22 -8.93
CA VAL A 54 10.42 14.09 -9.80
C VAL A 54 9.21 13.35 -9.25
N ARG A 55 9.18 13.03 -7.95
CA ARG A 55 8.01 12.38 -7.34
C ARG A 55 6.74 13.22 -7.45
N LEU A 56 6.83 14.52 -7.19
CA LEU A 56 5.70 15.44 -7.28
C LEU A 56 5.18 15.53 -8.73
N ARG A 57 6.04 15.45 -9.73
CA ARG A 57 5.64 15.44 -11.15
C ARG A 57 4.75 14.25 -11.51
N PHE A 58 5.08 13.05 -11.03
CA PHE A 58 4.31 11.83 -11.35
C PHE A 58 3.14 11.57 -10.39
N LYS A 59 3.12 12.21 -9.23
CA LYS A 59 2.12 11.98 -8.18
C LYS A 59 0.67 12.20 -8.67
N PRO A 60 0.32 13.31 -9.35
CA PRO A 60 -1.07 13.52 -9.79
C PRO A 60 -1.57 12.42 -10.72
N ARG A 61 -0.78 12.04 -11.73
CA ARG A 61 -1.15 10.96 -12.68
C ARG A 61 -1.31 9.62 -11.96
N MET A 62 -0.40 9.28 -11.05
CA MET A 62 -0.51 8.05 -10.26
C MET A 62 -1.74 8.07 -9.33
N ASP A 63 -2.07 9.21 -8.74
CA ASP A 63 -3.23 9.34 -7.85
C ASP A 63 -4.56 9.25 -8.63
N SER A 64 -4.62 9.79 -9.85
CA SER A 64 -5.76 9.61 -10.77
C SER A 64 -5.94 8.13 -11.15
N LEU A 65 -4.87 7.44 -11.58
CA LEU A 65 -4.94 6.01 -11.90
C LEU A 65 -5.36 5.14 -10.70
N ARG A 66 -4.91 5.50 -9.48
CA ARG A 66 -5.36 4.83 -8.25
C ARG A 66 -6.85 5.04 -7.99
N HIS A 67 -7.36 6.23 -8.29
CA HIS A 67 -8.78 6.54 -8.16
C HIS A 67 -9.60 5.71 -9.16
N GLU A 68 -9.20 5.67 -10.43
CA GLU A 68 -9.84 4.85 -11.47
C GLU A 68 -9.84 3.36 -11.09
N MET A 69 -8.69 2.82 -10.66
CA MET A 69 -8.59 1.44 -10.17
C MET A 69 -9.54 1.17 -8.99
N LYS A 70 -9.70 2.14 -8.08
CA LYS A 70 -10.64 2.02 -6.95
C LYS A 70 -12.09 1.95 -7.43
N MET A 71 -12.45 2.72 -8.47
CA MET A 71 -13.80 2.69 -9.04
C MET A 71 -14.09 1.35 -9.72
N VAL A 72 -13.19 0.86 -10.57
CA VAL A 72 -13.35 -0.44 -11.24
C VAL A 72 -13.47 -1.59 -10.22
N ARG A 73 -12.67 -1.56 -9.14
CA ARG A 73 -12.79 -2.55 -8.06
C ARG A 73 -14.11 -2.48 -7.33
N ARG A 74 -14.67 -1.27 -7.16
CA ARG A 74 -16.00 -1.10 -6.54
C ARG A 74 -17.08 -1.70 -7.43
N GLU A 75 -16.98 -1.53 -8.74
CA GLU A 75 -17.93 -2.08 -9.72
C GLU A 75 -17.86 -3.62 -9.76
N LEU A 76 -16.65 -4.19 -9.77
CA LEU A 76 -16.47 -5.64 -9.62
C LEU A 76 -17.08 -6.18 -8.32
N LEU A 77 -16.95 -5.44 -7.20
CA LEU A 77 -17.60 -5.80 -5.94
C LEU A 77 -19.13 -5.69 -5.98
N TRP A 78 -19.68 -4.83 -6.85
CA TRP A 78 -21.12 -4.75 -7.07
C TRP A 78 -21.62 -5.94 -7.87
N LEU A 79 -20.94 -6.28 -8.99
CA LEU A 79 -21.26 -7.47 -9.79
C LEU A 79 -21.20 -8.76 -8.95
N LEU A 80 -20.26 -8.85 -8.00
CA LEU A 80 -20.16 -10.00 -7.09
C LEU A 80 -21.40 -10.20 -6.18
N ARG A 81 -22.23 -9.17 -6.00
CA ARG A 81 -23.46 -9.26 -5.19
C ARG A 81 -24.66 -9.76 -5.98
N GLU A 82 -24.56 -9.76 -7.31
CA GLU A 82 -25.62 -10.28 -8.17
C GLU A 82 -25.61 -11.81 -8.11
N PRO A 83 -26.78 -12.47 -8.06
CA PRO A 83 -26.85 -13.94 -8.05
C PRO A 83 -26.23 -14.56 -9.32
N GLU A 84 -26.41 -13.88 -10.46
CA GLU A 84 -25.91 -14.29 -11.78
C GLU A 84 -25.41 -13.05 -12.54
N PRO A 85 -24.17 -12.59 -12.29
CA PRO A 85 -23.62 -11.43 -12.97
C PRO A 85 -23.39 -11.71 -14.46
N ASP A 86 -23.64 -10.73 -15.32
CA ASP A 86 -23.35 -10.85 -16.76
C ASP A 86 -21.83 -11.06 -16.97
N PRO A 87 -21.40 -12.20 -17.55
CA PRO A 87 -20.00 -12.47 -17.83
C PRO A 87 -19.33 -11.37 -18.67
N LYS A 88 -20.05 -10.74 -19.60
CA LYS A 88 -19.49 -9.68 -20.45
C LYS A 88 -19.14 -8.42 -19.66
N GLU A 89 -19.98 -8.03 -18.71
CA GLU A 89 -19.70 -6.90 -17.82
C GLU A 89 -18.50 -7.22 -16.91
N VAL A 90 -18.42 -8.45 -16.38
CA VAL A 90 -17.27 -8.88 -15.56
C VAL A 90 -15.97 -8.78 -16.37
N ASP A 91 -15.93 -9.35 -17.57
CA ASP A 91 -14.75 -9.31 -18.44
C ASP A 91 -14.36 -7.86 -18.80
N LEU A 92 -15.33 -7.01 -19.11
CA LEU A 92 -15.09 -5.60 -19.40
C LEU A 92 -14.43 -4.87 -18.22
N ARG A 93 -14.87 -5.11 -16.98
CA ARG A 93 -14.24 -4.50 -15.80
C ARG A 93 -12.86 -5.09 -15.50
N LEU A 94 -12.65 -6.38 -15.75
CA LEU A 94 -11.34 -7.00 -15.61
C LEU A 94 -10.33 -6.43 -16.61
N ASP A 95 -10.73 -6.24 -17.87
CA ASP A 95 -9.90 -5.61 -18.90
C ASP A 95 -9.58 -4.15 -18.56
N ALA A 96 -10.56 -3.41 -18.05
CA ALA A 96 -10.34 -2.04 -17.55
C ALA A 96 -9.30 -2.04 -16.40
N ALA A 97 -9.42 -2.95 -15.44
CA ALA A 97 -8.47 -3.08 -14.35
C ALA A 97 -7.06 -3.42 -14.87
N ALA A 98 -6.94 -4.37 -15.80
CA ALA A 98 -5.66 -4.76 -16.40
C ALA A 98 -4.98 -3.58 -17.12
N ARG A 99 -5.75 -2.80 -17.90
CA ARG A 99 -5.27 -1.58 -18.55
C ARG A 99 -4.77 -0.54 -17.55
N ILE A 100 -5.56 -0.22 -16.51
CA ILE A 100 -5.16 0.75 -15.49
C ILE A 100 -3.90 0.27 -14.76
N GLN A 101 -3.82 -1.02 -14.42
CA GLN A 101 -2.64 -1.59 -13.76
C GLN A 101 -1.39 -1.48 -14.64
N LYS A 102 -1.50 -1.71 -15.96
CA LYS A 102 -0.41 -1.52 -16.92
C LYS A 102 0.09 -0.08 -16.94
N GLU A 103 -0.83 0.89 -16.97
CA GLU A 103 -0.47 2.32 -16.93
C GLU A 103 0.16 2.72 -15.60
N MET A 104 -0.33 2.21 -14.47
CA MET A 104 0.29 2.41 -13.17
C MET A 104 1.74 1.89 -13.16
N ASN A 105 1.97 0.70 -13.71
CA ASN A 105 3.30 0.11 -13.82
C ASN A 105 4.23 0.95 -14.71
N ARG A 106 3.72 1.48 -15.84
CA ARG A 106 4.46 2.38 -16.72
C ARG A 106 4.90 3.66 -16.00
N VAL A 107 3.98 4.33 -15.31
CA VAL A 107 4.27 5.55 -14.54
C VAL A 107 5.27 5.26 -13.41
N ALA A 108 5.12 4.12 -12.72
CA ALA A 108 6.05 3.70 -11.68
C ALA A 108 7.47 3.47 -12.23
N PHE A 109 7.58 2.81 -13.39
CA PHE A 109 8.85 2.58 -14.08
C PHE A 109 9.50 3.89 -14.52
N GLU A 110 8.75 4.76 -15.19
CA GLU A 110 9.25 6.07 -15.65
C GLU A 110 9.74 6.93 -14.48
N SER A 111 8.96 6.98 -13.39
CA SER A 111 9.35 7.66 -12.16
C SER A 111 10.63 7.06 -11.55
N ALA A 112 10.70 5.74 -11.40
CA ALA A 112 11.88 5.06 -10.87
C ALA A 112 13.14 5.29 -11.73
N ARG A 113 13.00 5.27 -13.06
CA ARG A 113 14.08 5.56 -14.01
C ARG A 113 14.60 7.00 -13.84
N MET A 114 13.70 7.98 -13.78
CA MET A 114 14.07 9.39 -13.58
C MET A 114 14.73 9.62 -12.22
N ILE A 115 14.20 9.01 -11.16
CA ILE A 115 14.82 9.05 -9.83
C ILE A 115 16.23 8.44 -9.90
N GLY A 116 16.37 7.24 -10.48
CA GLY A 116 17.63 6.54 -10.60
C GLY A 116 18.72 7.32 -11.34
N ALA A 117 18.33 8.12 -12.35
CA ALA A 117 19.26 9.01 -13.07
C ALA A 117 19.77 10.18 -12.23
N LYS A 118 19.06 10.57 -11.17
CA LYS A 118 19.47 11.65 -10.24
C LYS A 118 20.27 11.13 -9.04
N LEU A 119 20.34 9.81 -8.85
CA LEU A 119 21.06 9.20 -7.74
C LEU A 119 22.56 9.00 -8.07
N PRO A 120 23.46 9.21 -7.11
CA PRO A 120 24.83 8.71 -7.18
C PRO A 120 24.87 7.20 -7.45
N PRO A 121 25.92 6.67 -8.11
CA PRO A 121 26.00 5.25 -8.50
C PRO A 121 25.74 4.27 -7.35
N GLU A 122 26.30 4.52 -6.18
CA GLU A 122 26.07 3.67 -5.00
C GLU A 122 24.62 3.67 -4.52
N GLN A 123 23.98 4.84 -4.53
CA GLN A 123 22.59 4.99 -4.11
C GLN A 123 21.65 4.35 -5.13
N ARG A 124 21.97 4.47 -6.43
CA ARG A 124 21.28 3.76 -7.49
C ARG A 124 21.37 2.25 -7.30
N ALA A 125 22.56 1.71 -6.99
CA ALA A 125 22.74 0.29 -6.71
C ALA A 125 21.94 -0.17 -5.48
N ARG A 126 21.90 0.64 -4.41
CA ARG A 126 21.06 0.36 -3.23
C ARG A 126 19.57 0.36 -3.57
N MET A 127 19.12 1.28 -4.43
CA MET A 127 17.74 1.32 -4.92
C MET A 127 17.38 0.07 -5.72
N LEU A 128 18.23 -0.33 -6.67
CA LEU A 128 18.01 -1.54 -7.49
C LEU A 128 17.97 -2.82 -6.63
N ARG A 129 18.92 -3.00 -5.72
CA ARG A 129 18.90 -4.11 -4.74
C ARG A 129 17.65 -4.12 -3.86
N ARG A 130 16.99 -2.98 -3.67
CA ARG A 130 15.73 -2.90 -2.95
C ARG A 130 14.57 -3.39 -3.82
N PHE A 131 14.54 -2.96 -5.08
CA PHE A 131 13.53 -3.43 -6.04
C PHE A 131 13.64 -4.94 -6.27
N GLU A 132 14.85 -5.48 -6.44
CA GLU A 132 15.08 -6.93 -6.53
C GLU A 132 14.57 -7.67 -5.28
N ARG A 133 14.80 -7.12 -4.08
CA ARG A 133 14.29 -7.75 -2.85
C ARG A 133 12.77 -7.67 -2.69
N GLN A 134 12.13 -6.68 -3.31
CA GLN A 134 10.69 -6.45 -3.19
C GLN A 134 9.89 -7.16 -4.27
N PHE A 135 10.41 -7.20 -5.50
CA PHE A 135 9.72 -7.67 -6.69
C PHE A 135 10.41 -8.85 -7.38
N GLY A 136 11.64 -9.19 -6.97
CA GLY A 136 12.33 -10.36 -7.48
C GLY A 136 11.75 -11.66 -6.95
N PRO A 137 12.16 -12.80 -7.54
CA PRO A 137 11.74 -14.10 -7.06
C PRO A 137 12.11 -14.27 -5.58
N PRO A 138 11.28 -14.97 -4.79
CA PRO A 138 11.60 -15.24 -3.40
C PRO A 138 12.97 -15.95 -3.34
N SER A 139 13.93 -15.34 -2.64
CA SER A 139 15.27 -15.93 -2.52
C SER A 139 15.15 -17.31 -1.87
N PRO A 140 15.72 -18.37 -2.48
CA PRO A 140 15.73 -19.69 -1.87
C PRO A 140 16.39 -19.60 -0.49
N GLY A 141 15.69 -20.10 0.54
CA GLY A 141 16.18 -20.11 1.92
C GLY A 141 15.86 -18.88 2.77
N ARG A 142 15.19 -17.83 2.25
CA ARG A 142 14.64 -16.80 3.15
C ARG A 142 13.38 -17.34 3.83
N PRO A 143 13.35 -17.47 5.17
CA PRO A 143 12.09 -17.78 5.83
C PRO A 143 11.10 -16.67 5.45
N ARG A 144 10.00 -17.05 4.78
CA ARG A 144 8.80 -16.20 4.70
C ARG A 144 8.63 -15.67 6.11
N ARG A 145 8.65 -14.35 6.31
CA ARG A 145 8.34 -13.72 7.60
C ARG A 145 6.92 -14.13 7.96
N ARG A 146 6.79 -15.34 8.51
CA ARG A 146 5.61 -15.88 9.13
C ARG A 146 5.36 -14.91 10.25
N ASN A 147 4.26 -14.17 10.16
CA ASN A 147 3.82 -13.27 11.20
C ASN A 147 3.93 -14.04 12.52
N ARG A 148 5.00 -13.77 13.28
CA ARG A 148 5.26 -14.32 14.60
C ARG A 148 4.32 -13.57 15.52
N ARG A 149 3.01 -13.81 15.35
CA ARG A 149 2.02 -13.64 16.40
C ARG A 149 2.48 -14.62 17.47
N GLN A 150 3.24 -14.10 18.42
CA GLN A 150 3.51 -14.78 19.67
C GLN A 150 2.13 -15.03 20.26
N ILE A 151 1.66 -16.27 20.18
CA ILE A 151 0.59 -16.75 21.04
C ILE A 151 1.19 -16.67 22.44
N PRO A 152 0.67 -15.84 23.35
CA PRO A 152 1.15 -15.85 24.72
C PRO A 152 0.91 -17.26 25.26
N LYS A 153 1.98 -17.94 25.68
CA LYS A 153 1.84 -19.11 26.54
C LYS A 153 1.22 -18.58 27.83
N LYS A 154 -0.04 -18.93 28.09
CA LYS A 154 -0.63 -18.73 29.41
C LYS A 154 0.20 -19.55 30.42
N PRO A 155 0.43 -19.02 31.63
CA PRO A 155 1.02 -19.77 32.72
C PRO A 155 0.12 -20.95 33.12
#